data_AF-A0A7S4Q0I6-F1
#
_entry.id   AF-A0A7S4Q0I6-F1
#
_cell.length_a   1.000
_cell.length_b   1.000
_cell.length_c   1.000
_cell.angle_alpha   90.00
_cell.angle_beta   90.00
_cell.angle_gamma   90.00
#
_symmetry.space_group_name_H-M   'P 1'
#
loop_
_entity.id
_entity.type
_entity.pdbx_description
1 polymer ?
#
loop_
_entity_poly.entity_id
_entity_poly.type
_entity_poly.pdbx_seq_one_letter_code
_entity_poly.pdbx_strand_id
1 'polypeptide(L)'
;SLSEELGLRTNGAQENWWNKRAQQQCVKAAGLRAVREAVGTCLARPNAFAEREAMPVVAKPMEPAVFEGVTLCHSFEQREARFNLLASAPRTAGSVGAV
;
A
#
# COMPACT_ATOMS: atom_id res chain seq x y z
N SER A 1 12.88 16.31 6.03
CA SER A 1 11.53 16.87 5.77
C SER A 1 11.63 18.36 5.96
N LEU A 2 10.73 19.19 5.40
CA LEU A 2 10.81 20.64 5.59
C LEU A 2 10.87 21.04 7.07
N SER A 3 10.10 20.37 7.94
CA SER A 3 10.15 20.58 9.39
C SER A 3 11.50 20.26 10.03
N GLU A 4 12.22 19.23 9.55
CA GLU A 4 13.56 18.91 10.07
C GLU A 4 14.57 19.99 9.66
N GLU A 5 14.55 20.41 8.39
CA GLU A 5 15.42 21.48 7.88
C GLU A 5 15.19 22.81 8.62
N LEU A 6 13.95 23.05 9.07
CA LEU A 6 13.58 24.22 9.86
C LEU A 6 13.83 24.05 11.38
N GLY A 7 14.38 22.93 11.82
CA GLY A 7 14.64 22.68 13.25
C GLY A 7 13.39 22.58 14.12
N LEU A 8 12.23 22.28 13.52
CA LEU A 8 10.96 22.15 14.22
C LEU A 8 10.76 20.71 14.71
N ARG A 9 10.00 20.55 15.80
CA ARG A 9 9.60 19.22 16.27
C ARG A 9 8.80 18.49 15.19
N THR A 10 9.20 17.27 14.87
CA THR A 10 8.64 16.49 13.76
C THR A 10 8.79 14.99 13.96
N ASN A 11 8.08 14.20 13.16
CA ASN A 11 8.13 12.73 13.17
C ASN A 11 9.31 12.16 12.37
N GLY A 12 10.20 13.01 11.86
CA GLY A 12 11.37 12.66 11.06
C GLY A 12 11.13 12.80 9.55
N ALA A 13 12.06 12.36 8.70
CA ALA A 13 11.88 12.07 7.26
C ALA A 13 12.45 10.74 6.81
N GLN A 14 13.25 10.09 7.65
CA GLN A 14 13.92 8.85 7.30
C GLN A 14 12.95 7.68 7.14
N GLU A 15 11.85 7.71 7.88
CA GLU A 15 10.85 6.64 7.89
C GLU A 15 9.76 6.92 6.86
N ASN A 16 9.45 5.95 6.00
CA ASN A 16 8.42 6.09 4.98
C ASN A 16 7.03 5.76 5.56
N TRP A 17 6.58 6.54 6.55
CA TRP A 17 5.31 6.27 7.25
C TRP A 17 4.07 6.41 6.37
N TRP A 18 4.20 6.87 5.12
CA TRP A 18 3.10 6.94 4.16
C TRP A 18 2.95 5.66 3.33
N ASN A 19 3.99 4.82 3.32
CA ASN A 19 4.01 3.57 2.58
C ASN A 19 3.41 2.45 3.42
N LYS A 20 2.24 1.95 3.00
CA LYS A 20 1.52 0.89 3.73
C LYS A 20 2.32 -0.42 3.85
N ARG A 21 3.23 -0.70 2.91
CA ARG A 21 4.13 -1.85 3.02
C ARG A 21 5.14 -1.63 4.15
N ALA A 22 5.77 -0.45 4.21
CA ALA A 22 6.69 -0.10 5.28
C ALA A 22 5.99 -0.14 6.66
N GLN A 23 4.77 0.40 6.74
CA GLN A 23 3.92 0.29 7.93
C GLN A 23 3.68 -1.17 8.33
N GLN A 24 3.30 -2.03 7.39
CA GLN A 24 3.05 -3.45 7.66
C GLN A 24 4.29 -4.18 8.17
N GLN A 25 5.45 -3.92 7.56
CA GLN A 25 6.72 -4.52 8.00
C GLN A 25 7.11 -4.03 9.40
N CYS A 26 6.87 -2.76 9.73
CA CYS A 26 7.08 -2.22 11.07
C CYS A 26 6.17 -2.88 12.12
N VAL A 27 4.86 -3.02 11.83
CA VAL A 27 3.91 -3.75 12.68
C VAL A 27 4.37 -5.19 12.92
N LYS A 28 4.83 -5.87 11.86
CA LYS A 28 5.37 -7.24 11.94
C LYS A 28 6.64 -7.31 12.81
N ALA A 29 7.56 -6.37 12.63
CA ALA A 29 8.82 -6.29 13.39
C ALA A 29 8.58 -5.99 14.87
N ALA A 30 7.53 -5.24 15.20
CA ALA A 30 7.11 -4.96 16.57
C ALA A 30 6.42 -6.14 17.27
N GLY A 31 6.27 -7.30 16.61
CA GLY A 31 5.60 -8.48 17.18
C GLY A 31 4.08 -8.38 17.20
N LEU A 32 3.50 -7.37 16.53
CA LEU A 32 2.05 -7.24 16.40
C LEU A 32 1.53 -8.13 15.26
N ARG A 33 0.23 -8.45 15.32
CA ARG A 33 -0.43 -9.26 14.29
C ARG A 33 -0.42 -8.52 12.95
N ALA A 34 0.40 -8.99 12.01
CA ALA A 34 0.42 -8.55 10.63
C ALA A 34 -0.31 -9.55 9.71
N VAL A 35 -0.87 -9.05 8.61
CA VAL A 35 -1.49 -9.85 7.54
C VAL A 35 -0.50 -10.14 6.42
N ARG A 36 -0.74 -11.22 5.66
CA ARG A 36 -0.01 -11.47 4.41
C ARG A 36 -0.40 -10.42 3.38
N GLU A 37 0.57 -10.00 2.58
CA GLU A 37 0.37 -8.95 1.58
C GLU A 37 1.18 -9.24 0.31
N ALA A 38 0.71 -8.69 -0.81
CA ALA A 38 1.48 -8.61 -2.04
C ALA A 38 1.42 -7.18 -2.57
N VAL A 39 2.56 -6.74 -3.09
CA VAL A 39 2.76 -5.38 -3.60
C VAL A 39 3.49 -5.49 -4.93
N GLY A 40 3.06 -4.71 -5.92
CA GLY A 40 3.71 -4.63 -7.22
C GLY A 40 3.09 -3.55 -8.09
N THR A 41 3.81 -3.21 -9.16
CA THR A 41 3.35 -2.34 -10.26
C THR A 41 2.73 -3.13 -11.41
N CYS A 42 2.88 -4.46 -11.41
CA CYS A 42 2.26 -5.37 -12.37
C CYS A 42 1.48 -6.48 -11.64
N LEU A 43 0.55 -7.10 -12.35
CA LEU A 43 -0.36 -8.12 -11.81
C LEU A 43 0.31 -9.45 -11.45
N ALA A 44 1.53 -9.73 -11.92
CA ALA A 44 2.18 -11.03 -11.73
C ALA A 44 2.26 -11.44 -10.24
N ARG A 45 2.74 -10.53 -9.38
CA ARG A 45 2.88 -10.80 -7.94
C ARG A 45 1.54 -10.80 -7.19
N PRO A 46 0.63 -9.83 -7.41
CA PRO A 46 -0.72 -9.87 -6.86
C PRO A 46 -1.52 -11.12 -7.26
N ASN A 47 -1.37 -11.62 -8.49
CA ASN A 47 -2.07 -12.82 -8.98
C ASN A 47 -1.56 -14.10 -8.34
N ALA A 48 -0.24 -14.29 -8.30
CA ALA A 48 0.37 -15.41 -7.58
C ALA A 48 0.01 -15.42 -6.09
N PHE A 49 -0.20 -14.24 -5.49
CA PHE A 49 -0.72 -14.11 -4.13
C PHE A 49 -2.18 -14.54 -4.03
N ALA A 50 -3.06 -14.01 -4.88
CA ALA A 50 -4.49 -14.29 -4.80
C ALA A 50 -4.86 -15.76 -5.06
N GLU A 51 -4.08 -16.48 -5.88
CA GLU A 51 -4.27 -17.92 -6.08
C GLU A 51 -4.10 -18.74 -4.79
N ARG A 52 -3.41 -18.18 -3.78
CA ARG A 52 -3.08 -18.86 -2.52
C ARG A 52 -3.90 -18.37 -1.33
N GLU A 53 -4.75 -17.36 -1.53
CA GLU A 53 -5.45 -16.65 -0.47
C GLU A 53 -6.96 -16.85 -0.56
N ALA A 54 -7.60 -17.00 0.60
CA ALA A 54 -9.05 -17.04 0.67
C ALA A 54 -9.64 -15.64 0.49
N MET A 55 -10.78 -15.57 -0.22
CA MET A 55 -11.55 -14.34 -0.37
C MET A 55 -12.42 -14.07 0.87
N PRO A 56 -12.75 -12.81 1.20
CA PRO A 56 -12.40 -11.59 0.45
C PRO A 56 -11.00 -11.04 0.76
N VAL A 57 -10.44 -10.27 -0.17
CA VAL A 57 -9.14 -9.58 -0.01
C VAL A 57 -9.30 -8.07 -0.13
N VAL A 58 -8.43 -7.31 0.52
CA VAL A 58 -8.42 -5.84 0.46
C VAL A 58 -7.41 -5.36 -0.59
N ALA A 59 -7.91 -4.67 -1.61
CA ALA A 59 -7.09 -3.93 -2.57
C ALA A 59 -7.03 -2.45 -2.17
N LYS A 60 -5.81 -1.91 -2.00
CA LYS A 60 -5.59 -0.52 -1.61
C LYS A 60 -4.29 0.01 -2.22
N PRO A 61 -4.19 1.32 -2.52
CA PRO A 61 -2.95 1.93 -2.96
C PRO A 61 -1.91 1.88 -1.84
N MET A 62 -0.63 1.80 -2.22
CA MET A 62 0.48 1.82 -1.28
C MET A 62 0.50 3.14 -0.50
N GLU A 63 0.28 4.25 -1.19
CA GLU A 63 0.31 5.60 -0.66
C GLU A 63 -1.03 6.02 -0.08
N PRO A 64 -1.08 7.04 0.81
CA PRO A 64 -2.34 7.64 1.23
C PRO A 64 -3.15 8.01 -0.01
N ALA A 65 -4.36 7.47 -0.08
CA ALA A 65 -5.35 7.91 -1.04
C ALA A 65 -6.52 8.45 -0.25
N VAL A 66 -7.22 9.43 -0.83
CA VAL A 66 -8.55 9.80 -0.36
C VAL A 66 -9.43 8.54 -0.41
N PHE A 67 -10.45 8.48 0.46
CA PHE A 67 -11.31 7.32 0.79
C PHE A 67 -11.61 6.34 -0.38
N GLU A 68 -11.73 6.86 -1.59
CA GLU A 68 -11.90 6.12 -2.85
C GLU A 68 -10.77 5.15 -3.23
N GLY A 69 -9.69 5.01 -2.45
CA GLY A 69 -8.57 4.10 -2.73
C GLY A 69 -8.74 2.66 -2.20
N VAL A 70 -9.60 2.39 -1.22
CA VAL A 70 -9.69 1.07 -0.57
C VAL A 70 -10.92 0.29 -1.04
N THR A 71 -10.76 -0.99 -1.39
CA THR A 71 -11.88 -1.84 -1.82
C THR A 71 -11.74 -3.25 -1.25
N LEU A 72 -12.85 -3.78 -0.74
CA LEU A 72 -12.99 -5.19 -0.39
C LEU A 72 -13.43 -5.95 -1.64
N CYS A 73 -12.55 -6.81 -2.15
CA CYS A 73 -12.79 -7.61 -3.35
C CYS A 73 -13.30 -8.99 -2.94
N HIS A 74 -14.41 -9.41 -3.53
CA HIS A 74 -15.03 -10.72 -3.29
C HIS A 74 -14.77 -11.72 -4.43
N SER A 75 -14.26 -11.25 -5.58
CA SER A 75 -13.82 -12.11 -6.68
C SER A 75 -12.42 -11.73 -7.19
N PHE A 76 -11.77 -12.68 -7.87
CA PHE A 76 -10.48 -12.46 -8.52
C PHE A 76 -10.55 -11.34 -9.55
N GLU A 77 -11.64 -11.28 -10.32
CA GLU A 77 -11.91 -10.26 -11.33
C GLU A 77 -12.04 -8.86 -10.71
N GLN A 78 -12.80 -8.72 -9.62
CA GLN A 78 -12.93 -7.43 -8.91
C GLN A 78 -11.58 -6.91 -8.44
N ARG A 79 -10.70 -7.80 -7.97
CA ARG A 79 -9.35 -7.48 -7.53
C ARG A 79 -8.46 -7.02 -8.69
N GLU A 80 -8.47 -7.70 -9.84
CA GLU A 80 -7.67 -7.29 -11.00
C GLU A 80 -8.14 -5.94 -11.56
N ALA A 81 -9.45 -5.78 -11.75
CA ALA A 81 -10.05 -4.52 -12.17
C ALA A 81 -9.63 -3.38 -11.23
N ARG A 82 -9.66 -3.65 -9.92
CA ARG A 82 -9.27 -2.67 -8.92
C ARG A 82 -7.78 -2.36 -8.93
N PHE A 83 -6.93 -3.37 -9.08
CA PHE A 83 -5.48 -3.18 -9.19
C PHE A 83 -5.14 -2.31 -10.40
N ASN A 84 -5.72 -2.60 -11.57
CA ASN A 84 -5.48 -1.83 -12.79
C ASN A 84 -5.91 -0.37 -12.64
N LEU A 85 -7.07 -0.13 -12.03
CA LEU A 85 -7.54 1.22 -11.73
C LEU A 85 -6.54 1.97 -10.82
N LEU A 86 -6.09 1.33 -9.74
CA LEU A 86 -5.12 1.92 -8.80
C LEU A 86 -3.74 2.14 -9.45
N ALA A 87 -3.29 1.24 -10.32
CA ALA A 87 -2.02 1.35 -11.03
C ALA A 87 -2.03 2.46 -12.10
N SER A 88 -3.20 2.74 -12.70
CA SER A 88 -3.40 3.81 -13.68
C SER A 88 -3.69 5.19 -13.06
N ALA A 89 -3.99 5.25 -11.77
CA ALA A 89 -4.40 6.49 -11.12
C ALA A 89 -3.26 7.54 -11.16
N PRO A 90 -3.55 8.81 -11.47
CA PRO A 90 -2.58 9.89 -11.39
C PRO A 90 -2.00 9.94 -9.97
N ARG A 91 -0.68 9.88 -9.88
CA ARG A 91 -0.02 9.93 -8.58
C ARG A 91 -0.13 11.34 -8.00
N THR A 92 -0.47 11.43 -6.73
CA THR A 92 -0.46 12.71 -6.02
C THR A 92 0.98 13.21 -5.87
N ALA A 93 1.17 14.53 -5.82
CA ALA A 93 2.49 15.12 -5.61
C ALA A 93 3.12 14.60 -4.29
N GLY A 94 4.34 14.07 -4.35
CA GLY A 94 5.03 13.43 -3.22
C GLY A 94 4.96 11.89 -3.17
N SER A 95 4.38 11.26 -4.20
CA SER A 95 4.35 9.80 -4.37
C SER A 95 5.74 9.18 -4.62
N VAL A 96 6.04 8.08 -3.93
CA VAL A 96 7.28 7.30 -4.06
C VAL A 96 7.08 6.08 -4.99
N GLY A 97 5.84 5.76 -5.36
CA GLY A 97 5.50 4.63 -6.23
C GLY A 97 5.71 3.28 -5.56
N ALA A 98 5.14 2.23 -6.16
CA ALA A 98 5.43 0.87 -5.74
C ALA A 98 6.81 0.45 -6.30
N VAL A 99 7.81 0.36 -5.42
CA VAL A 99 9.13 -0.22 -5.72
C VAL A 99 9.32 -1.50 -4.91
#